data_AF-A0A2V1BUP0-F1
#
_entry.id   AF-A0A2V1BUP0-F1
#
_cell.length_a   1.000
_cell.length_b   1.000
_cell.length_c   1.000
_cell.angle_alpha   90.00
_cell.angle_beta   90.00
_cell.angle_gamma   90.00
#
_symmetry.space_group_name_H-M   'P 1'
#
loop_
_entity.id
_entity.type
_entity.pdbx_description
1 polymer ?
#
loop_
_entity_poly.entity_id
_entity_poly.type
_entity_poly.pdbx_seq_one_letter_code
_entity_poly.pdbx_strand_id
1 'polypeptide(L)'
;MRWTLYTLGFLGFYGTWIRSALNGTLSILFGSLHVTGTLPGGELPLKTSLTGIYWPLDYLLNMLIVFFWQAVDGSHPSTSLFGLYFAGQHLAVIVTLYVDSYKTKKAQSWKLSFIPLTTSLGYVLLVVAMAIPSTGPRATVSLETQQVAVALWNVFPIFTGLLQWTFDTIFCSSDDSNTTSSKKSSASNAELLFALRRAYAFAMFVSFAAHIAALTATFSTVLFPALLSIAASQTLKPGTIFRLPLSHAEVYSMGSGALQFLQWDLFTGFLTLLIPATAKYHSSQTKAGKSESVVTLVLKLLAAVALVGPGAAFVGIRWMDDEAGWRQEESGAPSKRKYKIRREEVSFACGTWISYILNH
;
A
#
# COMPACT_ATOMS: atom_id res chain seq x y z
N MET A 1 7.95 7.02 21.26
CA MET A 1 7.77 6.10 20.11
C MET A 1 6.70 5.04 20.38
N ARG A 2 6.83 4.16 21.38
CA ARG A 2 5.82 3.11 21.67
C ARG A 2 4.39 3.66 21.86
N TRP A 3 4.21 4.62 22.77
CA TRP A 3 2.90 5.26 22.99
C TRP A 3 2.32 5.92 21.74
N THR A 4 3.18 6.58 20.96
CA THR A 4 2.80 7.19 19.67
C THR A 4 2.19 6.18 18.72
N LEU A 5 2.81 5.00 18.58
CA LEU A 5 2.29 3.92 17.73
C LEU A 5 0.97 3.36 18.25
N TYR A 6 0.81 3.20 19.57
CA TYR A 6 -0.47 2.77 20.14
C TYR A 6 -1.58 3.80 19.91
N THR A 7 -1.31 5.09 20.09
CA THR A 7 -2.28 6.14 19.79
C THR A 7 -2.65 6.18 18.31
N LEU A 8 -1.69 6.00 17.40
CA LEU A 8 -1.95 5.93 15.96
C LEU A 8 -2.75 4.69 15.59
N GLY A 9 -2.47 3.54 16.21
CA GLY A 9 -3.24 2.31 16.01
C GLY A 9 -4.69 2.47 16.46
N PHE A 10 -4.92 3.03 17.65
CA PHE A 10 -6.27 3.32 18.14
C PHE A 10 -6.99 4.33 17.22
N LEU A 11 -6.29 5.40 16.80
CA LEU A 11 -6.83 6.39 15.89
C LEU A 11 -7.19 5.78 14.53
N GLY A 12 -6.36 4.87 14.00
CA GLY A 12 -6.63 4.12 12.78
C GLY A 12 -7.85 3.23 12.92
N PHE A 13 -7.93 2.44 14.00
CA PHE A 13 -9.08 1.58 14.28
C PHE A 13 -10.38 2.38 14.40
N TYR A 14 -10.33 3.51 15.13
CA TYR A 14 -11.46 4.41 15.21
C TYR A 14 -11.85 4.99 13.84
N GLY A 15 -10.86 5.51 13.11
CA GLY A 15 -11.01 6.17 11.82
C GLY A 15 -11.65 5.28 10.76
N THR A 16 -11.30 4.00 10.78
CA THR A 16 -11.73 2.99 9.79
C THR A 16 -12.97 2.25 10.25
N TRP A 17 -12.91 1.52 11.36
CA TRP A 17 -13.96 0.59 11.77
C TRP A 17 -15.09 1.24 12.56
N ILE A 18 -14.75 1.95 13.66
CA ILE A 18 -15.78 2.57 14.51
C ILE A 18 -16.60 3.58 13.71
N ARG A 19 -15.93 4.42 12.92
CA ARG A 19 -16.63 5.39 12.06
C ARG A 19 -17.50 4.73 10.99
N SER A 20 -17.06 3.63 10.39
CA SER A 20 -17.85 2.89 9.40
C SER A 20 -19.09 2.24 10.02
N ALA A 21 -19.03 1.86 11.30
CA ALA A 21 -20.19 1.43 12.06
C ALA A 21 -21.15 2.61 12.31
N LEU A 22 -20.61 3.74 12.78
CA LEU A 22 -21.41 4.92 13.16
C LEU A 22 -22.09 5.62 11.97
N ASN A 23 -21.48 5.63 10.79
CA ASN A 23 -22.02 6.33 9.62
C ASN A 23 -22.90 5.43 8.73
N GLY A 24 -23.17 4.18 9.12
CA GLY A 24 -24.00 3.24 8.36
C GLY A 24 -23.29 2.46 7.25
N THR A 25 -22.00 2.67 7.01
CA THR A 25 -21.24 1.95 5.97
C THR A 25 -21.30 0.43 6.17
N LEU A 26 -21.10 -0.05 7.41
CA LEU A 26 -21.18 -1.47 7.71
C LEU A 26 -22.60 -2.02 7.52
N SER A 27 -23.63 -1.22 7.82
CA SER A 27 -25.03 -1.61 7.62
C SER A 27 -25.35 -1.82 6.15
N ILE A 28 -24.86 -0.93 5.25
CA ILE A 28 -25.00 -1.09 3.80
C ILE A 28 -24.30 -2.38 3.34
N LEU A 29 -23.06 -2.59 3.79
CA LEU A 29 -22.28 -3.78 3.45
C LEU A 29 -22.99 -5.07 3.88
N PHE A 30 -23.45 -5.16 5.13
CA PHE A 30 -24.17 -6.34 5.62
C PHE A 30 -25.55 -6.50 4.97
N GLY A 31 -26.19 -5.40 4.57
CA GLY A 31 -27.41 -5.43 3.75
C GLY A 31 -27.17 -6.14 2.41
N SER A 32 -26.09 -5.80 1.71
CA SER A 32 -25.70 -6.49 0.46
C SER A 32 -25.43 -7.99 0.68
N LEU A 33 -24.77 -8.36 1.79
CA LEU A 33 -24.40 -9.74 2.06
C LEU A 33 -25.57 -10.63 2.50
N HIS A 34 -26.46 -10.10 3.36
CA HIS A 34 -27.45 -10.92 4.08
C HIS A 34 -28.89 -10.67 3.67
N VAL A 35 -29.18 -9.53 3.03
CA VAL A 35 -30.55 -9.14 2.70
C VAL A 35 -30.78 -9.18 1.20
N THR A 36 -29.96 -8.48 0.41
CA THR A 36 -30.22 -8.36 -1.03
C THR A 36 -29.51 -9.43 -1.86
N GLY A 37 -28.31 -9.87 -1.45
CA GLY A 37 -27.48 -10.76 -2.27
C GLY A 37 -27.00 -10.09 -3.58
N THR A 38 -26.92 -8.76 -3.60
CA THR A 38 -26.55 -7.96 -4.77
C THR A 38 -25.38 -7.03 -4.47
N LEU A 39 -24.67 -6.67 -5.54
CA LEU A 39 -23.59 -5.69 -5.50
C LEU A 39 -24.13 -4.29 -5.18
N PRO A 40 -23.39 -3.45 -4.44
CA PRO A 40 -23.87 -2.12 -4.06
C PRO A 40 -24.19 -1.23 -5.26
N GLY A 41 -25.32 -0.51 -5.16
CA GLY A 41 -25.72 0.49 -6.16
C GLY A 41 -26.41 -0.06 -7.41
N GLY A 42 -26.81 -1.33 -7.41
CA GLY A 42 -27.61 -1.92 -8.48
C GLY A 42 -28.22 -3.28 -8.11
N GLU A 43 -28.78 -3.94 -9.12
CA GLU A 43 -29.42 -5.26 -9.00
C GLU A 43 -28.50 -6.40 -9.45
N LEU A 44 -27.21 -6.11 -9.63
CA LEU A 44 -26.25 -7.10 -10.10
C LEU A 44 -26.01 -8.16 -9.03
N PRO A 45 -26.07 -9.46 -9.36
CA PRO A 45 -25.91 -10.52 -8.38
C PRO A 45 -24.50 -10.57 -7.81
N LEU A 46 -24.40 -10.73 -6.49
CA LEU A 46 -23.15 -11.02 -5.81
C LEU A 46 -22.81 -12.51 -5.99
N LYS A 47 -21.59 -12.81 -6.45
CA LYS A 47 -21.10 -14.18 -6.53
C LYS A 47 -20.76 -14.66 -5.13
N THR A 48 -21.52 -15.62 -4.61
CA THR A 48 -21.39 -16.08 -3.22
C THR A 48 -20.54 -17.35 -3.05
N SER A 49 -20.29 -18.07 -4.13
CA SER A 49 -19.45 -19.28 -4.17
C SER A 49 -18.25 -19.06 -5.10
N LEU A 50 -17.08 -18.84 -4.52
CA LEU A 50 -15.81 -18.58 -5.22
C LEU A 50 -14.87 -19.77 -5.07
N THR A 51 -14.68 -20.24 -3.84
CA THR A 51 -13.84 -21.40 -3.50
C THR A 51 -14.67 -22.66 -3.29
N GLY A 52 -15.98 -22.51 -3.06
CA GLY A 52 -16.89 -23.58 -2.65
C GLY A 52 -16.90 -23.80 -1.14
N ILE A 53 -16.10 -23.06 -0.37
CA ILE A 53 -16.07 -23.09 1.10
C ILE A 53 -16.75 -21.82 1.61
N TYR A 54 -18.03 -21.94 1.95
CA TYR A 54 -18.86 -20.81 2.35
C TYR A 54 -18.26 -20.01 3.53
N TRP A 55 -17.96 -20.68 4.64
CA TRP A 55 -17.40 -20.04 5.84
C TRP A 55 -16.09 -20.72 6.25
N PRO A 56 -15.01 -19.95 6.54
CA PRO A 56 -14.94 -18.48 6.56
C PRO A 56 -14.51 -17.83 5.22
N LEU A 57 -14.11 -18.62 4.22
CA LEU A 57 -13.40 -18.11 3.03
C LEU A 57 -14.30 -17.27 2.11
N ASP A 58 -15.35 -17.87 1.54
CA ASP A 58 -16.19 -17.14 0.59
C ASP A 58 -16.94 -15.99 1.26
N TYR A 59 -17.34 -16.14 2.53
CA TYR A 59 -17.94 -15.05 3.31
C TYR A 59 -17.03 -13.81 3.38
N LEU A 60 -15.74 -13.99 3.68
CA LEU A 60 -14.76 -12.90 3.70
C LEU A 60 -14.57 -12.30 2.31
N LEU A 61 -14.42 -13.13 1.27
CA LEU A 61 -14.23 -12.65 -0.09
C LEU A 61 -15.45 -11.86 -0.57
N ASN A 62 -16.66 -12.31 -0.24
CA ASN A 62 -17.91 -11.61 -0.53
C ASN A 62 -17.95 -10.24 0.14
N MET A 63 -17.55 -10.14 1.42
CA MET A 63 -17.44 -8.88 2.14
C MET A 63 -16.46 -7.91 1.43
N LEU A 64 -15.30 -8.42 1.01
CA LEU A 64 -14.28 -7.61 0.34
C LEU A 64 -14.72 -7.20 -1.08
N ILE A 65 -15.42 -8.07 -1.82
CA ILE A 65 -16.03 -7.71 -3.11
C ILE A 65 -17.01 -6.56 -2.92
N VAL A 66 -17.96 -6.69 -1.98
CA VAL A 66 -18.95 -5.65 -1.70
C VAL A 66 -18.26 -4.34 -1.31
N PHE A 67 -17.23 -4.40 -0.46
CA PHE A 67 -16.51 -3.21 -0.01
C PHE A 67 -15.79 -2.47 -1.15
N PHE A 68 -15.08 -3.20 -2.01
CA PHE A 68 -14.28 -2.62 -3.10
C PHE A 68 -15.05 -2.42 -4.40
N TRP A 69 -16.28 -2.96 -4.54
CA TRP A 69 -17.02 -2.95 -5.81
C TRP A 69 -17.13 -1.55 -6.42
N GLN A 70 -17.62 -0.59 -5.65
CA GLN A 70 -17.81 0.79 -6.13
C GLN A 70 -16.50 1.58 -6.28
N ALA A 71 -15.37 1.01 -5.84
CA ALA A 71 -14.05 1.54 -6.17
C ALA A 71 -13.57 1.05 -7.55
N VAL A 72 -13.98 -0.14 -8.00
CA VAL A 72 -13.47 -0.74 -9.24
C VAL A 72 -14.42 -0.66 -10.43
N ASP A 73 -15.73 -0.55 -10.19
CA ASP A 73 -16.75 -0.51 -11.25
C ASP A 73 -16.88 0.86 -11.93
N GLY A 74 -16.30 1.91 -11.33
CA GLY A 74 -16.36 3.29 -11.83
C GLY A 74 -17.66 4.04 -11.53
N SER A 75 -18.62 3.43 -10.82
CA SER A 75 -19.89 4.06 -10.46
C SER A 75 -19.72 5.23 -9.49
N HIS A 76 -18.63 5.23 -8.71
CA HIS A 76 -18.28 6.29 -7.77
C HIS A 76 -16.90 6.88 -8.12
N PRO A 77 -16.82 7.87 -9.01
CA PRO A 77 -15.55 8.38 -9.54
C PRO A 77 -14.54 8.82 -8.48
N SER A 78 -15.01 9.41 -7.38
CA SER A 78 -14.16 9.81 -6.26
C SER A 78 -13.51 8.62 -5.56
N THR A 79 -14.28 7.56 -5.36
CA THR A 79 -13.84 6.32 -4.71
C THR A 79 -12.90 5.55 -5.63
N SER A 80 -13.19 5.48 -6.92
CA SER A 80 -12.31 4.87 -7.92
C SER A 80 -10.98 5.60 -8.05
N LEU A 81 -10.99 6.93 -8.15
CA LEU A 81 -9.77 7.72 -8.21
C LEU A 81 -8.93 7.57 -6.93
N PHE A 82 -9.58 7.62 -5.77
CA PHE A 82 -8.89 7.42 -4.50
C PHE A 82 -8.37 5.98 -4.35
N GLY A 83 -9.10 4.98 -4.82
CA GLY A 83 -8.67 3.58 -4.82
C GLY A 83 -7.40 3.35 -5.65
N LEU A 84 -7.31 3.96 -6.84
CA LEU A 84 -6.09 3.94 -7.66
C LEU A 84 -4.92 4.65 -6.96
N TYR A 85 -5.18 5.83 -6.38
CA TYR A 85 -4.19 6.54 -5.60
C TYR A 85 -3.69 5.70 -4.42
N PHE A 86 -4.60 5.13 -3.64
CA PHE A 86 -4.34 4.25 -2.50
C PHE A 86 -3.48 3.06 -2.91
N ALA A 87 -3.84 2.35 -3.99
CA ALA A 87 -3.09 1.20 -4.49
C ALA A 87 -1.65 1.56 -4.87
N GLY A 88 -1.46 2.71 -5.54
CA GLY A 88 -0.13 3.22 -5.89
C GLY A 88 0.71 3.57 -4.66
N GLN A 89 0.10 4.17 -3.63
CA GLN A 89 0.81 4.44 -2.36
C GLN A 89 1.12 3.14 -1.60
N HIS A 90 0.19 2.17 -1.57
CA HIS A 90 0.34 0.91 -0.88
C HIS A 90 1.49 0.05 -1.44
N LEU A 91 1.73 0.09 -2.76
CA LEU A 91 2.88 -0.60 -3.36
C LEU A 91 4.22 -0.19 -2.73
N ALA A 92 4.39 1.08 -2.35
CA ALA A 92 5.59 1.57 -1.70
C ALA A 92 5.87 0.87 -0.36
N VAL A 93 4.79 0.56 0.38
CA VAL A 93 4.84 -0.19 1.64
C VAL A 93 5.21 -1.64 1.37
N ILE A 94 4.53 -2.30 0.42
CA ILE A 94 4.75 -3.71 0.06
C ILE A 94 6.21 -3.93 -0.36
N VAL A 95 6.74 -3.09 -1.26
CA VAL A 95 8.14 -3.19 -1.72
C VAL A 95 9.11 -3.01 -0.57
N THR A 96 8.87 -2.05 0.33
CA THR A 96 9.74 -1.81 1.49
C THR A 96 9.72 -3.00 2.47
N LEU A 97 8.55 -3.62 2.69
CA LEU A 97 8.42 -4.83 3.52
C LEU A 97 9.22 -6.01 2.94
N TYR A 98 9.17 -6.21 1.61
CA TYR A 98 9.98 -7.22 0.96
C TYR A 98 11.47 -6.92 1.09
N VAL A 99 11.88 -5.67 0.81
CA VAL A 99 13.27 -5.23 1.00
C VAL A 99 13.75 -5.55 2.41
N ASP A 100 12.97 -5.19 3.43
CA ASP A 100 13.34 -5.45 4.82
C ASP A 100 13.40 -6.95 5.14
N SER A 101 12.51 -7.75 4.56
CA SER A 101 12.53 -9.20 4.72
C SER A 101 13.81 -9.85 4.19
N TYR A 102 14.35 -9.33 3.07
CA TYR A 102 15.57 -9.88 2.46
C TYR A 102 16.87 -9.33 3.03
N LYS A 103 16.86 -8.14 3.66
CA LYS A 103 18.05 -7.58 4.34
C LYS A 103 18.46 -8.33 5.60
N THR A 104 17.56 -9.11 6.19
CA THR A 104 17.78 -9.80 7.48
C THR A 104 18.36 -11.20 7.33
N LYS A 105 18.14 -11.84 6.19
CA LYS A 105 18.82 -13.06 5.75
C LYS A 105 20.11 -12.61 5.06
N LYS A 106 21.22 -13.37 5.12
CA LYS A 106 22.49 -13.02 4.44
C LYS A 106 22.16 -12.40 3.07
N ALA A 107 22.37 -11.09 2.92
CA ALA A 107 21.66 -10.31 1.93
C ALA A 107 22.03 -10.78 0.52
N GLN A 108 21.09 -11.44 -0.15
CA GLN A 108 21.27 -11.99 -1.49
C GLN A 108 20.74 -10.97 -2.49
N SER A 109 21.65 -10.31 -3.21
CA SER A 109 21.39 -9.25 -4.20
C SER A 109 20.35 -9.67 -5.26
N TRP A 110 20.37 -10.93 -5.66
CA TRP A 110 19.47 -11.48 -6.66
C TRP A 110 18.01 -11.54 -6.20
N LYS A 111 17.73 -11.81 -4.91
CA LYS A 111 16.36 -11.83 -4.36
C LYS A 111 15.71 -10.45 -4.40
N LEU A 112 16.48 -9.43 -4.07
CA LEU A 112 16.05 -8.03 -4.15
C LEU A 112 15.81 -7.60 -5.61
N SER A 113 16.58 -8.16 -6.55
CA SER A 113 16.44 -7.84 -7.99
C SER A 113 15.11 -8.29 -8.58
N PHE A 114 14.47 -9.31 -8.01
CA PHE A 114 13.16 -9.80 -8.46
C PHE A 114 11.96 -9.10 -7.81
N ILE A 115 12.17 -8.23 -6.80
CA ILE A 115 11.06 -7.51 -6.16
C ILE A 115 10.21 -6.72 -7.16
N PRO A 116 10.78 -5.87 -8.06
CA PRO A 116 9.96 -5.13 -9.01
C PRO A 116 9.10 -6.04 -9.90
N LEU A 117 9.66 -7.15 -10.38
CA LEU A 117 8.96 -8.07 -11.28
C LEU A 117 7.83 -8.82 -10.55
N THR A 118 8.13 -9.44 -9.42
CA THR A 118 7.16 -10.25 -8.66
C THR A 118 6.04 -9.40 -8.07
N THR A 119 6.33 -8.17 -7.62
CA THR A 119 5.29 -7.24 -7.16
C THR A 119 4.47 -6.67 -8.32
N SER A 120 5.07 -6.47 -9.50
CA SER A 120 4.29 -6.09 -10.69
C SER A 120 3.31 -7.19 -11.09
N LEU A 121 3.76 -8.45 -11.14
CA LEU A 121 2.92 -9.59 -11.52
C LEU A 121 1.88 -9.96 -10.45
N GLY A 122 2.26 -9.93 -9.17
CA GLY A 122 1.38 -10.36 -8.08
C GLY A 122 0.50 -9.27 -7.50
N TYR A 123 0.79 -7.99 -7.74
CA TYR A 123 -0.01 -6.86 -7.23
C TYR A 123 -0.51 -5.94 -8.34
N VAL A 124 0.38 -5.32 -9.12
CA VAL A 124 -0.02 -4.33 -10.13
C VAL A 124 -0.93 -4.94 -11.20
N LEU A 125 -0.61 -6.14 -11.67
CA LEU A 125 -1.44 -6.87 -12.63
C LEU A 125 -2.85 -7.15 -12.08
N LEU A 126 -2.96 -7.53 -10.80
CA LEU A 126 -4.26 -7.77 -10.16
C LEU A 126 -5.06 -6.47 -9.99
N VAL A 127 -4.40 -5.35 -9.66
CA VAL A 127 -5.03 -4.02 -9.63
C VAL A 127 -5.60 -3.66 -11.00
N VAL A 128 -4.82 -3.89 -12.07
CA VAL A 128 -5.28 -3.65 -13.44
C VAL A 128 -6.45 -4.58 -13.78
N ALA A 129 -6.36 -5.86 -13.46
CA ALA A 129 -7.39 -6.86 -13.76
C ALA A 129 -8.73 -6.52 -13.12
N MET A 130 -8.76 -6.09 -11.85
CA MET A 130 -10.02 -5.73 -11.17
C MET A 130 -10.65 -4.43 -11.70
N ALA A 131 -9.84 -3.55 -12.29
CA ALA A 131 -10.28 -2.29 -12.90
C ALA A 131 -10.85 -2.45 -14.32
N ILE A 132 -10.81 -3.66 -14.90
CA ILE A 132 -11.38 -3.92 -16.23
C ILE A 132 -12.92 -3.93 -16.10
N PRO A 133 -13.64 -3.07 -16.84
CA PRO A 133 -15.08 -2.91 -16.68
C PRO A 133 -15.84 -4.16 -17.14
N SER A 134 -16.79 -4.61 -16.31
CA SER A 134 -17.76 -5.65 -16.68
C SER A 134 -19.15 -5.12 -17.04
N THR A 135 -19.38 -3.82 -16.86
CA THR A 135 -20.68 -3.17 -17.07
C THR A 135 -20.57 -1.92 -17.92
N GLY A 136 -21.71 -1.50 -18.49
CA GLY A 136 -21.82 -0.30 -19.31
C GLY A 136 -21.28 -0.47 -20.75
N PRO A 137 -21.22 0.64 -21.51
CA PRO A 137 -20.89 0.61 -22.96
C PRO A 137 -19.48 0.13 -23.28
N ARG A 138 -18.58 0.06 -22.29
CA ARG A 138 -17.19 -0.35 -22.43
C ARG A 138 -16.89 -1.69 -21.76
N ALA A 139 -17.91 -2.48 -21.43
CA ALA A 139 -17.72 -3.79 -20.80
C ALA A 139 -16.86 -4.70 -21.69
N THR A 140 -15.76 -5.19 -21.15
CA THR A 140 -14.82 -6.09 -21.85
C THR A 140 -14.71 -7.47 -21.21
N VAL A 141 -15.11 -7.62 -19.95
CA VAL A 141 -15.09 -8.89 -19.21
C VAL A 141 -16.47 -9.19 -18.63
N SER A 142 -16.71 -10.45 -18.26
CA SER A 142 -17.96 -10.81 -17.58
C SER A 142 -18.00 -10.24 -16.15
N LEU A 143 -19.21 -10.07 -15.61
CA LEU A 143 -19.43 -9.68 -14.21
C LEU A 143 -18.70 -10.61 -13.24
N GLU A 144 -18.75 -11.92 -13.51
CA GLU A 144 -18.07 -12.92 -12.70
C GLU A 144 -16.55 -12.75 -12.73
N THR A 145 -15.99 -12.50 -13.91
CA THR A 145 -14.54 -12.28 -14.09
C THR A 145 -14.06 -11.10 -13.26
N GLN A 146 -14.81 -9.98 -13.24
CA GLN A 146 -14.42 -8.82 -12.44
C GLN A 146 -14.51 -9.10 -10.94
N GLN A 147 -15.57 -9.76 -10.47
CA GLN A 147 -15.69 -10.16 -9.05
C GLN A 147 -14.55 -11.10 -8.61
N VAL A 148 -14.19 -12.07 -9.45
CA VAL A 148 -13.04 -12.95 -9.20
C VAL A 148 -11.74 -12.15 -9.15
N ALA A 149 -11.54 -11.17 -10.04
CA ALA A 149 -10.35 -10.31 -10.01
C ALA A 149 -10.26 -9.50 -8.70
N VAL A 150 -11.39 -8.97 -8.19
CA VAL A 150 -11.44 -8.30 -6.88
C VAL A 150 -11.10 -9.28 -5.75
N ALA A 151 -11.64 -10.49 -5.76
CA ALA A 151 -11.32 -11.51 -4.77
C ALA A 151 -9.83 -11.90 -4.80
N LEU A 152 -9.26 -12.13 -5.99
CA LEU A 152 -7.85 -12.46 -6.18
C LEU A 152 -6.93 -11.35 -5.71
N TRP A 153 -7.30 -10.08 -5.96
CA TRP A 153 -6.54 -8.94 -5.47
C TRP A 153 -6.45 -8.94 -3.94
N ASN A 154 -7.51 -9.32 -3.22
CA ASN A 154 -7.47 -9.32 -1.75
C ASN A 154 -6.50 -10.38 -1.16
N VAL A 155 -6.16 -11.42 -1.93
CA VAL A 155 -5.15 -12.42 -1.56
C VAL A 155 -3.81 -12.20 -2.29
N PHE A 156 -3.57 -10.98 -2.81
CA PHE A 156 -2.30 -10.61 -3.46
C PHE A 156 -1.04 -11.00 -2.68
N PRO A 157 -0.96 -10.93 -1.33
CA PRO A 157 0.29 -11.23 -0.62
C PRO A 157 0.73 -12.69 -0.82
N ILE A 158 -0.24 -13.59 -1.01
CA ILE A 158 0.02 -14.99 -1.32
C ILE A 158 0.59 -15.10 -2.73
N PHE A 159 -0.01 -14.44 -3.72
CA PHE A 159 0.50 -14.45 -5.09
C PHE A 159 1.89 -13.84 -5.22
N THR A 160 2.13 -12.67 -4.63
CA THR A 160 3.46 -12.04 -4.62
C THR A 160 4.47 -12.89 -3.87
N GLY A 161 4.09 -13.50 -2.74
CA GLY A 161 4.94 -14.41 -1.97
C GLY A 161 5.27 -15.71 -2.71
N LEU A 162 4.29 -16.32 -3.39
CA LEU A 162 4.49 -17.50 -4.23
C LEU A 162 5.39 -17.20 -5.42
N LEU A 163 5.17 -16.07 -6.11
CA LEU A 163 6.05 -15.63 -7.19
C LEU A 163 7.48 -15.44 -6.66
N GLN A 164 7.65 -14.76 -5.52
CA GLN A 164 8.98 -14.62 -4.90
C GLN A 164 9.62 -15.97 -4.57
N TRP A 165 8.85 -16.91 -4.02
CA TRP A 165 9.33 -18.25 -3.71
C TRP A 165 9.68 -19.06 -4.97
N THR A 166 8.88 -18.99 -6.03
CA THR A 166 9.13 -19.67 -7.30
C THR A 166 10.38 -19.11 -8.00
N PHE A 167 10.55 -17.79 -8.02
CA PHE A 167 11.78 -17.19 -8.52
C PHE A 167 12.97 -17.55 -7.63
N ASP A 168 12.78 -17.64 -6.31
CA ASP A 168 13.82 -18.16 -5.40
C ASP A 168 14.21 -19.59 -5.82
N THR A 169 13.28 -20.54 -5.89
CA THR A 169 13.59 -21.94 -6.18
C THR A 169 14.21 -22.17 -7.57
N ILE A 170 13.75 -21.47 -8.60
CA ILE A 170 14.27 -21.61 -9.97
C ILE A 170 15.68 -21.04 -10.09
N PHE A 171 15.94 -19.87 -9.47
CA PHE A 171 17.20 -19.15 -9.64
C PHE A 171 18.21 -19.33 -8.49
N CYS A 172 17.85 -20.03 -7.39
CA CYS A 172 18.75 -20.31 -6.27
C CYS A 172 19.81 -21.38 -6.59
N SER A 173 19.80 -21.97 -7.80
CA SER A 173 20.68 -23.06 -8.17
C SER A 173 21.77 -22.61 -9.14
N SER A 174 22.87 -22.01 -8.65
CA SER A 174 24.16 -22.00 -9.37
C SER A 174 25.40 -21.51 -8.60
N ASP A 175 25.29 -20.82 -7.47
CA ASP A 175 26.45 -20.05 -6.95
C ASP A 175 27.12 -20.62 -5.68
N ASP A 176 26.88 -21.88 -5.35
CA ASP A 176 27.49 -22.57 -4.20
C ASP A 176 28.83 -23.28 -4.53
N SER A 177 29.40 -23.09 -5.73
CA SER A 177 30.72 -23.64 -6.06
C SER A 177 31.86 -22.60 -5.94
N ASN A 178 32.68 -22.78 -4.90
CA ASN A 178 34.11 -22.43 -4.77
C ASN A 178 34.63 -21.12 -5.40
N THR A 179 34.92 -20.07 -4.60
CA THR A 179 36.23 -19.32 -4.64
C THR A 179 36.35 -18.10 -3.69
N THR A 180 37.40 -18.11 -2.84
CA THR A 180 38.28 -17.00 -2.38
C THR A 180 37.72 -15.63 -1.89
N SER A 181 37.16 -15.66 -0.68
CA SER A 181 37.23 -14.77 0.52
C SER A 181 37.71 -13.29 0.57
N SER A 182 38.08 -12.53 -0.48
CA SER A 182 38.35 -11.08 -0.25
C SER A 182 37.98 -10.10 -1.36
N LYS A 183 37.96 -10.51 -2.63
CA LYS A 183 37.47 -9.66 -3.74
C LYS A 183 35.97 -9.82 -4.03
N LYS A 184 35.35 -10.93 -3.59
CA LYS A 184 33.92 -11.21 -3.80
C LYS A 184 33.00 -10.35 -2.91
N SER A 185 33.49 -9.83 -1.77
CA SER A 185 32.66 -9.09 -0.80
C SER A 185 32.28 -7.67 -1.26
N SER A 186 33.20 -6.93 -1.89
CA SER A 186 32.89 -5.57 -2.40
C SER A 186 31.99 -5.61 -3.64
N ALA A 187 32.24 -6.55 -4.56
CA ALA A 187 31.38 -6.78 -5.72
C ALA A 187 29.97 -7.23 -5.31
N SER A 188 29.85 -8.12 -4.33
CA SER A 188 28.56 -8.56 -3.77
C SER A 188 27.78 -7.43 -3.10
N ASN A 189 28.46 -6.50 -2.41
CA ASN A 189 27.83 -5.32 -1.82
C ASN A 189 27.35 -4.32 -2.88
N ALA A 190 28.12 -4.12 -3.95
CA ALA A 190 27.73 -3.24 -5.05
C ALA A 190 26.48 -3.77 -5.79
N GLU A 191 26.42 -5.08 -6.05
CA GLU A 191 25.25 -5.74 -6.63
C GLU A 191 24.01 -5.63 -5.73
N LEU A 192 24.20 -5.80 -4.42
CA LEU A 192 23.14 -5.66 -3.42
C LEU A 192 22.58 -4.24 -3.38
N LEU A 193 23.45 -3.23 -3.35
CA LEU A 193 23.07 -1.82 -3.43
C LEU A 193 22.35 -1.51 -4.74
N PHE A 194 22.83 -2.04 -5.86
CA PHE A 194 22.17 -1.86 -7.14
C PHE A 194 20.75 -2.45 -7.14
N ALA A 195 20.58 -3.67 -6.63
CA ALA A 195 19.27 -4.30 -6.51
C ALA A 195 18.33 -3.50 -5.59
N LEU A 196 18.84 -3.00 -4.46
CA LEU A 196 18.10 -2.16 -3.52
C LEU A 196 17.63 -0.85 -4.18
N ARG A 197 18.52 -0.15 -4.89
CA ARG A 197 18.21 1.07 -5.62
C ARG A 197 17.12 0.83 -6.66
N ARG A 198 17.17 -0.30 -7.39
CA ARG A 198 16.13 -0.67 -8.36
C ARG A 198 14.78 -0.89 -7.70
N ALA A 199 14.73 -1.62 -6.58
CA ALA A 199 13.50 -1.84 -5.83
C ALA A 199 12.88 -0.52 -5.35
N TYR A 200 13.70 0.37 -4.78
CA TYR A 200 13.22 1.67 -4.32
C TYR A 200 12.83 2.62 -5.45
N ALA A 201 13.59 2.67 -6.55
CA ALA A 201 13.24 3.46 -7.72
C ALA A 201 11.91 3.02 -8.31
N PHE A 202 11.68 1.71 -8.42
CA PHE A 202 10.40 1.15 -8.86
C PHE A 202 9.23 1.59 -7.96
N ALA A 203 9.37 1.39 -6.65
CA ALA A 203 8.34 1.77 -5.68
C ALA A 203 8.04 3.28 -5.68
N MET A 204 9.09 4.12 -5.72
CA MET A 204 8.92 5.57 -5.83
C MET A 204 8.24 5.96 -7.13
N PHE A 205 8.64 5.37 -8.27
CA PHE A 205 8.07 5.70 -9.57
C PHE A 205 6.56 5.45 -9.61
N VAL A 206 6.11 4.26 -9.20
CA VAL A 206 4.68 3.91 -9.24
C VAL A 206 3.87 4.76 -8.25
N SER A 207 4.38 4.95 -7.03
CA SER A 207 3.71 5.79 -6.02
C SER A 207 3.64 7.26 -6.46
N PHE A 208 4.70 7.79 -7.05
CA PHE A 208 4.74 9.13 -7.60
C PHE A 208 3.78 9.29 -8.79
N ALA A 209 3.77 8.33 -9.71
CA ALA A 209 2.86 8.34 -10.86
C ALA A 209 1.39 8.35 -10.42
N ALA A 210 1.03 7.52 -9.43
CA ALA A 210 -0.32 7.52 -8.87
C ALA A 210 -0.67 8.84 -8.17
N HIS A 211 0.29 9.45 -7.46
CA HIS A 211 0.11 10.75 -6.82
C HIS A 211 -0.12 11.87 -7.85
N ILE A 212 0.73 11.95 -8.87
CA ILE A 212 0.59 12.94 -9.94
C ILE A 212 -0.69 12.72 -10.74
N ALA A 213 -1.10 11.47 -11.00
CA ALA A 213 -2.37 11.18 -11.65
C ALA A 213 -3.56 11.69 -10.83
N ALA A 214 -3.56 11.47 -9.52
CA ALA A 214 -4.60 11.95 -8.61
C ALA A 214 -4.60 13.49 -8.51
N LEU A 215 -3.44 14.13 -8.38
CA LEU A 215 -3.34 15.59 -8.39
C LEU A 215 -3.84 16.16 -9.73
N THR A 216 -3.41 15.60 -10.85
CA THR A 216 -3.82 16.07 -12.18
C THR A 216 -5.33 15.95 -12.35
N ALA A 217 -5.92 14.79 -12.01
CA ALA A 217 -7.37 14.58 -12.12
C ALA A 217 -8.14 15.57 -11.24
N THR A 218 -7.69 15.79 -10.00
CA THR A 218 -8.39 16.66 -9.05
C THR A 218 -8.21 18.15 -9.35
N PHE A 219 -7.00 18.62 -9.61
CA PHE A 219 -6.74 20.02 -9.91
C PHE A 219 -7.31 20.45 -11.28
N SER A 220 -7.47 19.51 -12.22
CA SER A 220 -8.17 19.80 -13.49
C SER A 220 -9.61 20.27 -13.26
N THR A 221 -10.29 19.79 -12.20
CA THR A 221 -11.64 20.26 -11.84
C THR A 221 -11.69 21.73 -11.42
N VAL A 222 -10.57 22.28 -10.94
CA VAL A 222 -10.47 23.65 -10.43
C VAL A 222 -9.88 24.58 -11.49
N LEU A 223 -8.83 24.14 -12.18
CA LEU A 223 -8.12 24.92 -13.17
C LEU A 223 -8.85 24.97 -14.51
N PHE A 224 -9.55 23.89 -14.88
CA PHE A 224 -10.22 23.74 -16.16
C PHE A 224 -11.65 23.17 -16.03
N PRO A 225 -12.52 23.75 -15.19
CA PRO A 225 -13.86 23.20 -14.92
C PRO A 225 -14.73 23.09 -16.18
N ALA A 226 -14.50 23.93 -17.20
CA ALA A 226 -15.24 23.90 -18.46
C ALA A 226 -14.93 22.68 -19.34
N LEU A 227 -13.81 21.98 -19.11
CA LEU A 227 -13.45 20.76 -19.83
C LEU A 227 -14.12 19.50 -19.27
N LEU A 228 -14.78 19.60 -18.11
CA LEU A 228 -15.30 18.49 -17.34
C LEU A 228 -16.81 18.61 -17.16
N SER A 229 -17.50 17.48 -17.03
CA SER A 229 -18.92 17.49 -16.69
C SER A 229 -19.12 18.06 -15.27
N ILE A 230 -20.28 18.67 -15.03
CA ILE A 230 -20.63 19.22 -13.71
C ILE A 230 -20.49 18.15 -12.62
N ALA A 231 -20.95 16.92 -12.90
CA ALA A 231 -20.83 15.78 -12.00
C ALA A 231 -19.36 15.42 -11.69
N ALA A 232 -18.49 15.39 -12.70
CA ALA A 232 -17.06 15.13 -12.51
C ALA A 232 -16.39 16.24 -11.68
N SER A 233 -16.71 17.51 -11.97
CA SER A 233 -16.16 18.64 -11.24
C SER A 233 -16.54 18.66 -9.76
N GLN A 234 -17.76 18.21 -9.41
CA GLN A 234 -18.21 18.13 -8.02
C GLN A 234 -17.62 16.94 -7.25
N THR A 235 -17.49 15.79 -7.91
CA THR A 235 -17.03 14.53 -7.28
C THR A 235 -15.52 14.44 -7.17
N LEU A 236 -14.77 14.96 -8.16
CA LEU A 236 -13.31 14.83 -8.24
C LEU A 236 -12.55 16.04 -7.70
N LYS A 237 -13.20 17.02 -7.08
CA LYS A 237 -12.47 18.18 -6.50
C LYS A 237 -11.47 17.76 -5.42
N PRO A 238 -10.35 18.49 -5.23
CA PRO A 238 -9.33 18.15 -4.24
C PRO A 238 -9.90 17.98 -2.82
N GLY A 239 -10.87 18.82 -2.45
CA GLY A 239 -11.53 18.76 -1.15
C GLY A 239 -12.41 17.53 -0.92
N THR A 240 -12.72 16.74 -1.95
CA THR A 240 -13.41 15.44 -1.82
C THR A 240 -12.39 14.31 -1.68
N ILE A 241 -11.30 14.36 -2.46
CA ILE A 241 -10.32 13.27 -2.56
C ILE A 241 -9.30 13.28 -1.42
N PHE A 242 -8.75 14.46 -1.08
CA PHE A 242 -7.67 14.58 -0.09
C PHE A 242 -8.14 15.11 1.27
N ARG A 243 -9.44 15.06 1.55
CA ARG A 243 -9.96 15.41 2.88
C ARG A 243 -9.85 14.25 3.86
N LEU A 244 -9.64 14.57 5.13
CA LEU A 244 -9.88 13.63 6.22
C LEU A 244 -11.33 13.81 6.69
N PRO A 245 -12.20 12.79 6.56
CA PRO A 245 -13.61 12.94 6.92
C PRO A 245 -13.75 12.89 8.44
N LEU A 246 -14.03 14.05 9.05
CA LEU A 246 -14.23 14.18 10.51
C LEU A 246 -15.70 14.04 10.92
N SER A 247 -16.65 14.37 10.03
CA SER A 247 -18.09 14.30 10.33
C SER A 247 -18.61 12.86 10.37
N HIS A 248 -19.46 12.52 11.34
CA HIS A 248 -20.16 11.23 11.42
C HIS A 248 -21.45 11.18 10.59
N ALA A 249 -21.61 12.10 9.63
CA ALA A 249 -22.78 12.11 8.76
C ALA A 249 -22.98 10.73 8.10
N GLU A 250 -24.23 10.29 8.11
CA GLU A 250 -24.66 9.04 7.51
C GLU A 250 -24.31 9.01 6.02
N VAL A 251 -23.83 7.86 5.53
CA VAL A 251 -23.54 7.66 4.11
C VAL A 251 -24.68 6.89 3.46
N TYR A 252 -25.00 7.25 2.22
CA TYR A 252 -26.09 6.63 1.45
C TYR A 252 -25.62 5.60 0.43
N SER A 253 -24.30 5.45 0.24
CA SER A 253 -23.74 4.49 -0.70
C SER A 253 -22.47 3.83 -0.16
N MET A 254 -22.23 2.60 -0.61
CA MET A 254 -21.02 1.86 -0.24
C MET A 254 -19.76 2.59 -0.69
N GLY A 255 -19.77 3.22 -1.87
CA GLY A 255 -18.63 3.95 -2.43
C GLY A 255 -18.28 5.17 -1.60
N SER A 256 -19.27 5.89 -1.07
CA SER A 256 -19.03 7.02 -0.17
C SER A 256 -18.44 6.57 1.17
N GLY A 257 -18.93 5.45 1.71
CA GLY A 257 -18.39 4.82 2.91
C GLY A 257 -16.96 4.32 2.73
N ALA A 258 -16.71 3.55 1.67
CA ALA A 258 -15.40 3.02 1.30
C ALA A 258 -14.37 4.13 1.07
N LEU A 259 -14.75 5.23 0.41
CA LEU A 259 -13.85 6.40 0.26
C LEU A 259 -13.41 6.94 1.61
N GLN A 260 -14.35 7.14 2.55
CA GLN A 260 -14.01 7.65 3.87
C GLN A 260 -13.14 6.69 4.66
N PHE A 261 -13.42 5.38 4.57
CA PHE A 261 -12.59 4.34 5.17
C PHE A 261 -11.16 4.41 4.64
N LEU A 262 -10.98 4.39 3.31
CA LEU A 262 -9.66 4.39 2.67
C LEU A 262 -8.88 5.70 2.96
N GLN A 263 -9.57 6.84 3.11
CA GLN A 263 -8.95 8.10 3.53
C GLN A 263 -8.34 8.00 4.92
N TRP A 264 -9.06 7.42 5.88
CA TRP A 264 -8.55 7.18 7.23
C TRP A 264 -7.44 6.13 7.27
N ASP A 265 -7.60 5.05 6.51
CA ASP A 265 -6.61 3.98 6.40
C ASP A 265 -5.28 4.51 5.86
N LEU A 266 -5.32 5.23 4.73
CA LEU A 266 -4.13 5.85 4.15
C LEU A 266 -3.47 6.84 5.12
N PHE A 267 -4.27 7.73 5.73
CA PHE A 267 -3.76 8.76 6.62
C PHE A 267 -3.04 8.17 7.84
N THR A 268 -3.71 7.27 8.56
CA THR A 268 -3.15 6.69 9.79
C THR A 268 -2.07 5.66 9.50
N GLY A 269 -2.19 4.90 8.42
CA GLY A 269 -1.17 3.98 7.91
C GLY A 269 0.13 4.71 7.60
N PHE A 270 0.09 5.79 6.81
CA PHE A 270 1.30 6.53 6.48
C PHE A 270 1.89 7.32 7.65
N LEU A 271 1.10 7.83 8.59
CA LEU A 271 1.66 8.40 9.83
C LEU A 271 2.44 7.36 10.63
N THR A 272 1.93 6.13 10.71
CA THR A 272 2.57 5.02 11.42
C THR A 272 3.89 4.61 10.77
N LEU A 273 4.05 4.80 9.46
CA LEU A 273 5.29 4.52 8.73
C LEU A 273 6.28 5.68 8.73
N LEU A 274 5.80 6.90 8.46
CA LEU A 274 6.63 8.09 8.28
C LEU A 274 7.23 8.58 9.61
N ILE A 275 6.48 8.55 10.71
CA ILE A 275 6.98 9.05 12.01
C ILE A 275 8.21 8.25 12.49
N PRO A 276 8.17 6.90 12.56
CA PRO A 276 9.33 6.12 12.96
C PRO A 276 10.48 6.20 11.96
N ALA A 277 10.20 6.18 10.65
CA ALA A 277 11.23 6.29 9.62
C ALA A 277 12.00 7.61 9.72
N THR A 278 11.28 8.72 9.92
CA THR A 278 11.85 10.06 10.07
C THR A 278 12.64 10.18 11.36
N ALA A 279 12.12 9.68 12.48
CA ALA A 279 12.83 9.68 13.76
C ALA A 279 14.12 8.86 13.71
N LYS A 280 14.09 7.70 13.05
CA LYS A 280 15.28 6.86 12.83
C LYS A 280 16.31 7.58 11.96
N TYR A 281 15.88 8.17 10.86
CA TYR A 281 16.74 8.95 9.97
C TYR A 281 17.39 10.13 10.72
N HIS A 282 16.61 10.88 11.49
CA HIS A 282 17.11 11.99 12.31
C HIS A 282 18.18 11.54 13.32
N SER A 283 17.92 10.45 14.05
CA SER A 283 18.89 9.88 14.99
C SER A 283 20.17 9.42 14.29
N SER A 284 20.05 8.84 13.08
CA SER A 284 21.18 8.41 12.26
C SER A 284 22.06 9.60 11.82
N GLN A 285 21.44 10.68 11.34
CA GLN A 285 22.16 11.89 10.93
C GLN A 285 22.81 12.61 12.13
N THR A 286 22.12 12.68 13.26
CA THR A 286 22.67 13.28 14.50
C THR A 286 23.91 12.51 14.97
N LYS A 287 23.88 11.18 14.93
CA LYS A 287 25.05 10.34 15.25
C LYS A 287 26.20 10.52 14.26
N ALA A 288 25.90 10.87 13.01
CA ALA A 288 26.90 11.20 11.99
C ALA A 288 27.43 12.64 12.11
N GLY A 289 27.11 13.36 13.19
CA GLY A 289 27.59 14.73 13.44
C GLY A 289 26.83 15.81 12.69
N LYS A 290 25.74 15.48 11.97
CA LYS A 290 24.89 16.47 11.33
C LYS A 290 23.82 16.94 12.31
N SER A 291 23.86 18.21 12.66
CA SER A 291 22.83 18.84 13.49
C SER A 291 21.75 19.45 12.59
N GLU A 292 20.62 18.77 12.45
CA GLU A 292 19.42 19.31 11.80
C GLU A 292 18.28 19.38 12.82
N SER A 293 17.57 20.52 12.82
CA SER A 293 16.38 20.70 13.63
C SER A 293 15.27 19.72 13.20
N VAL A 294 14.61 19.12 14.19
CA VAL A 294 13.43 18.26 13.96
C VAL A 294 12.34 19.01 13.20
N VAL A 295 12.16 20.31 13.46
CA VAL A 295 11.16 21.14 12.77
C VAL A 295 11.47 21.24 11.28
N THR A 296 12.73 21.49 10.92
CA THR A 296 13.16 21.56 9.51
C THR A 296 12.94 20.23 8.81
N LEU A 297 13.24 19.11 9.47
CA LEU A 297 13.02 17.78 8.92
C LEU A 297 11.53 17.49 8.69
N VAL A 298 10.66 17.88 9.64
CA VAL A 298 9.21 17.74 9.50
C VAL A 298 8.69 18.58 8.34
N LEU A 299 9.14 19.82 8.19
CA LEU A 299 8.74 20.67 7.05
C LEU A 299 9.18 20.09 5.70
N LYS A 300 10.41 19.55 5.62
CA LYS A 300 10.89 18.85 4.42
C LYS A 300 10.05 17.61 4.12
N LEU A 301 9.68 16.83 5.13
CA LEU A 301 8.81 15.68 4.97
C LEU A 301 7.42 16.10 4.46
N LEU A 302 6.80 17.12 5.05
CA LEU A 302 5.50 17.61 4.61
C LEU A 302 5.55 18.10 3.15
N ALA A 303 6.60 18.85 2.79
CA ALA A 303 6.83 19.26 1.41
C ALA A 303 7.01 18.05 0.47
N ALA A 304 7.79 17.04 0.88
CA ALA A 304 7.97 15.82 0.10
C ALA A 304 6.64 15.06 -0.09
N VAL A 305 5.85 14.87 0.97
CA VAL A 305 4.53 14.22 0.89
C VAL A 305 3.59 14.98 -0.05
N ALA A 306 3.59 16.31 0.00
CA ALA A 306 2.77 17.13 -0.89
C ALA A 306 3.20 17.00 -2.37
N LEU A 307 4.51 17.00 -2.62
CA LEU A 307 5.08 16.99 -3.98
C LEU A 307 5.04 15.61 -4.64
N VAL A 308 5.46 14.57 -3.91
CA VAL A 308 5.65 13.22 -4.49
C VAL A 308 4.68 12.17 -3.97
N GLY A 309 3.88 12.50 -2.95
CA GLY A 309 2.97 11.57 -2.29
C GLY A 309 3.64 10.87 -1.09
N PRO A 310 2.83 10.34 -0.16
CA PRO A 310 3.33 9.76 1.08
C PRO A 310 4.13 8.46 0.88
N GLY A 311 3.78 7.64 -0.11
CA GLY A 311 4.50 6.42 -0.47
C GLY A 311 5.91 6.69 -0.98
N ALA A 312 6.04 7.58 -1.96
CA ALA A 312 7.33 7.98 -2.52
C ALA A 312 8.19 8.71 -1.47
N ALA A 313 7.60 9.59 -0.66
CA ALA A 313 8.31 10.24 0.45
C ALA A 313 8.83 9.24 1.49
N PHE A 314 8.01 8.24 1.85
CA PHE A 314 8.42 7.16 2.75
C PHE A 314 9.59 6.36 2.19
N VAL A 315 9.49 5.90 0.94
CA VAL A 315 10.56 5.16 0.27
C VAL A 315 11.82 6.02 0.14
N GLY A 316 11.69 7.31 -0.17
CA GLY A 316 12.82 8.24 -0.25
C GLY A 316 13.60 8.33 1.06
N ILE A 317 12.91 8.47 2.20
CA ILE A 317 13.55 8.47 3.53
C ILE A 317 14.24 7.14 3.82
N ARG A 318 13.57 6.01 3.48
CA ARG A 318 14.14 4.66 3.68
C ARG A 318 15.39 4.44 2.83
N TRP A 319 15.35 4.85 1.56
CA TRP A 319 16.49 4.80 0.66
C TRP A 319 17.65 5.64 1.22
N MET A 320 17.43 6.89 1.61
CA MET A 320 18.50 7.73 2.18
C MET A 320 19.11 7.15 3.46
N ASP A 321 18.30 6.59 4.38
CA ASP A 321 18.80 5.94 5.61
C ASP A 321 19.67 4.72 5.30
N ASP A 322 19.25 3.93 4.31
CA ASP A 322 19.99 2.74 3.89
C ASP A 322 21.32 3.11 3.23
N GLU A 323 21.31 4.03 2.26
CA GLU A 323 22.53 4.56 1.61
C GLU A 323 23.53 5.13 2.62
N ALA A 324 23.04 5.90 3.60
CA ALA A 324 23.90 6.44 4.65
C ALA A 324 24.52 5.33 5.50
N GLY A 325 23.76 4.26 5.77
CA GLY A 325 24.27 3.09 6.48
C GLY A 325 25.39 2.37 5.74
N TRP A 326 25.20 2.14 4.44
CA TRP A 326 26.21 1.46 3.61
C TRP A 326 27.50 2.26 3.46
N ARG A 327 27.40 3.57 3.27
CA ARG A 327 28.59 4.45 3.21
C ARG A 327 29.41 4.42 4.50
N GLN A 328 28.75 4.31 5.65
CA GLN A 328 29.45 4.18 6.95
C GLN A 328 30.21 2.85 7.03
N GLU A 329 29.61 1.75 6.57
CA GLU A 329 30.26 0.44 6.55
C GLU A 329 31.47 0.40 5.60
N GLU A 330 31.38 1.01 4.41
CA GLU A 330 32.50 1.11 3.47
C GLU A 330 33.66 1.95 4.00
N SER A 331 33.37 3.03 4.74
CA SER A 331 34.39 3.93 5.29
C SER A 331 35.22 3.35 6.46
N GLY A 332 34.92 2.12 6.90
CA GLY A 332 35.59 1.50 8.06
C GLY A 332 35.28 2.16 9.40
N ALA A 333 34.35 3.12 9.44
CA ALA A 333 33.84 3.67 10.68
C ALA A 333 33.17 2.54 11.49
N PRO A 334 33.32 2.50 12.84
CA PRO A 334 32.79 1.42 13.64
C PRO A 334 31.27 1.29 13.46
N SER A 335 30.85 0.33 12.63
CA SER A 335 29.45 -0.03 12.45
C SER A 335 28.97 -0.68 13.75
N LYS A 336 28.32 0.10 14.61
CA LYS A 336 27.60 -0.42 15.78
C LYS A 336 26.24 -1.02 15.40
N ARG A 337 26.00 -1.34 14.12
CA ARG A 337 24.73 -1.85 13.61
C ARG A 337 24.65 -3.36 13.83
N LYS A 338 24.53 -3.80 15.10
CA LYS A 338 23.96 -5.13 15.38
C LYS A 338 22.49 -5.05 14.98
N TYR A 339 22.12 -5.70 13.87
CA TYR A 339 20.71 -5.96 13.51
C TYR A 339 20.10 -6.88 14.58
N LYS A 340 19.76 -6.34 15.73
CA LYS A 340 18.91 -6.99 16.73
C LYS A 340 17.50 -6.47 16.49
N ILE A 341 16.79 -7.12 15.58
CA ILE A 341 15.36 -6.86 15.36
C ILE A 341 14.66 -7.16 16.67
N ARG A 342 14.04 -6.14 17.28
CA ARG A 342 13.01 -6.38 18.28
C ARG A 342 11.82 -6.91 17.48
N ARG A 343 11.49 -8.18 17.70
CA ARG A 343 10.41 -8.95 17.05
C ARG A 343 9.03 -8.25 17.06
N GLU A 344 8.90 -7.18 17.84
CA GLU A 344 7.72 -6.33 18.03
C GLU A 344 7.39 -5.41 16.83
N GLU A 345 8.37 -4.96 16.02
CA GLU A 345 8.10 -3.96 14.96
C GLU A 345 7.47 -4.55 13.68
N VAL A 346 7.76 -5.82 13.37
CA VAL A 346 7.19 -6.52 12.19
C VAL A 346 5.75 -6.98 12.46
N SER A 347 5.40 -7.23 13.73
CA SER A 347 4.06 -7.72 14.11
C SER A 347 2.97 -6.67 13.92
N PHE A 348 3.31 -5.38 13.90
CA PHE A 348 2.31 -4.30 13.78
C PHE A 348 1.93 -3.98 12.33
N ALA A 349 2.84 -4.20 11.37
CA ALA A 349 2.59 -3.93 9.95
C ALA A 349 1.78 -5.04 9.24
N CYS A 350 1.81 -6.28 9.75
CA CYS A 350 1.00 -7.40 9.23
C CYS A 350 -0.14 -7.83 10.18
N GLY A 351 -0.12 -7.42 11.45
CA GLY A 351 -0.90 -8.07 12.51
C GLY A 351 -2.31 -7.56 12.75
N THR A 352 -2.71 -6.41 12.21
CA THR A 352 -4.06 -5.86 12.49
C THR A 352 -5.14 -6.34 11.53
N TRP A 353 -4.80 -6.78 10.33
CA TRP A 353 -5.79 -7.24 9.33
C TRP A 353 -6.04 -8.74 9.39
N ILE A 354 -4.99 -9.57 9.50
CA ILE A 354 -5.13 -11.04 9.51
C ILE A 354 -5.58 -11.56 10.88
N SER A 355 -5.14 -10.94 12.00
CA SER A 355 -5.52 -11.41 13.34
C SER A 355 -6.96 -11.08 13.75
N TYR A 356 -7.63 -10.14 13.06
CA TYR A 356 -9.03 -9.82 13.29
C TYR A 356 -9.98 -10.77 12.54
N ILE A 357 -9.56 -11.25 11.36
CA ILE A 357 -10.31 -12.20 10.51
C ILE A 357 -10.14 -13.67 10.96
N LEU A 358 -9.06 -13.99 11.68
CA LEU A 358 -8.82 -15.36 12.17
C LEU A 358 -9.33 -15.61 13.60
N ASN A 359 -9.85 -14.59 14.30
CA ASN A 359 -10.34 -14.70 15.68
C ASN A 359 -11.85 -14.42 15.83
N HIS A 360 -12.56 -14.14 14.72
CA HIS A 360 -14.01 -14.02 14.59
C HIS A 360 -14.40 -14.57 13.22
#